data_AF-A0AAP0Q2G5-F1
#
_entry.id   AF-A0AAP0Q2G5-F1
#
_cell.length_a   1.000
_cell.length_b   1.000
_cell.length_c   1.000
_cell.angle_alpha   90.00
_cell.angle_beta   90.00
_cell.angle_gamma   90.00
#
_symmetry.space_group_name_H-M   'P 1'
#
loop_
_entity.id
_entity.type
_entity.pdbx_description
1 polymer ?
#
loop_
_entity_poly.entity_id
_entity_poly.type
_entity_poly.pdbx_seq_one_letter_code
_entity_poly.pdbx_strand_id
1 'polypeptide(L)'
;MRFAPIPHCDCRNYSKLMELDSNDRLIQFLMGLSDIYDQVRNQILFMDPLPNINKAYSVIERVEKQKQLHLSFTQDMDSAMLVKCFNSRVTIMHGGSGLHGGPVH
;
A
#
# COMPACT_ATOMS: atom_id res chain seq x y z
N MET A 1 -38.70 42.47 10.39
CA MET A 1 -37.37 41.84 10.53
C MET A 1 -37.00 41.23 9.19
N ARG A 2 -35.87 41.62 8.60
CA ARG A 2 -35.43 41.14 7.28
C ARG A 2 -34.41 40.03 7.52
N PHE A 3 -34.80 38.79 7.24
CA PHE A 3 -33.89 37.65 7.36
C PHE A 3 -32.89 37.73 6.20
N ALA A 4 -31.61 37.89 6.50
CA ALA A 4 -30.55 37.74 5.51
C ALA A 4 -30.42 36.24 5.17
N PRO A 5 -30.30 35.86 3.89
CA PRO A 5 -30.11 34.47 3.50
C PRO A 5 -28.78 33.94 4.05
N ILE A 6 -28.80 32.70 4.56
CA ILE A 6 -27.60 32.01 5.03
C ILE A 6 -26.70 31.77 3.81
N PRO A 7 -25.44 32.23 3.83
CA PRO A 7 -24.53 32.03 2.71
C PRO A 7 -24.34 30.53 2.46
N HIS A 8 -24.55 30.11 1.21
CA HIS A 8 -24.40 28.73 0.78
C HIS A 8 -22.90 28.43 0.61
N CYS A 9 -22.34 27.60 1.49
CA CYS A 9 -20.97 27.09 1.32
C CYS A 9 -20.94 26.08 0.17
N ASP A 10 -20.24 26.41 -0.91
CA ASP A 10 -19.96 25.43 -1.96
C ASP A 10 -18.73 24.58 -1.57
N CYS A 11 -18.97 23.55 -0.76
CA CYS A 11 -17.93 22.64 -0.27
C CYS A 11 -17.24 21.85 -1.40
N ARG A 12 -17.79 21.86 -2.62
CA ARG A 12 -17.22 21.14 -3.77
C ARG A 12 -15.84 21.65 -4.14
N ASN A 13 -15.62 22.96 -4.04
CA ASN A 13 -14.31 23.55 -4.33
C ASN A 13 -13.31 23.33 -3.19
N TYR A 14 -13.81 23.29 -1.95
CA TYR A 14 -12.97 23.02 -0.78
C TYR A 14 -12.32 21.63 -0.83
N SER A 15 -13.07 20.59 -1.25
CA SER A 15 -12.51 19.24 -1.39
C SER A 15 -11.39 19.16 -2.42
N LYS A 16 -11.52 19.86 -3.56
CA LYS A 16 -10.47 19.92 -4.58
C LYS A 16 -9.23 20.64 -4.08
N LEU A 17 -9.40 21.74 -3.33
CA LEU A 17 -8.29 22.45 -2.71
C LEU A 17 -7.55 21.57 -1.70
N MET A 18 -8.27 20.80 -0.90
CA MET A 18 -7.65 19.85 0.04
C MET A 18 -6.91 18.71 -0.69
N GLU A 19 -7.44 18.24 -1.83
CA GLU A 19 -6.75 17.24 -2.66
C GLU A 19 -5.44 17.79 -3.24
N LEU A 20 -5.46 19.02 -3.76
CA LEU A 20 -4.26 19.70 -4.26
C LEU A 20 -3.22 19.91 -3.15
N ASP A 21 -3.62 20.40 -1.97
CA ASP A 21 -2.73 20.55 -0.80
C ASP A 21 -2.17 19.19 -0.36
N SER A 22 -2.98 18.13 -0.40
CA SER A 22 -2.53 16.78 -0.08
C SER A 22 -1.47 16.28 -1.07
N ASN A 23 -1.69 16.52 -2.36
CA ASN A 23 -0.75 16.16 -3.42
C ASN A 23 0.55 16.96 -3.31
N ASP A 24 0.49 18.27 -3.08
CA ASP A 24 1.67 19.12 -2.91
C ASP A 24 2.52 18.66 -1.72
N ARG A 25 1.88 18.33 -0.58
CA ARG A 25 2.58 17.74 0.57
C ARG A 25 3.23 16.41 0.25
N LEU A 26 2.56 15.55 -0.51
CA LEU A 26 3.15 14.29 -0.96
C LEU A 26 4.40 14.55 -1.82
N ILE A 27 4.32 15.43 -2.82
CA ILE A 27 5.44 15.71 -3.71
C ILE A 27 6.62 16.30 -2.93
N GLN A 28 6.37 17.25 -2.03
CA GLN A 28 7.42 17.81 -1.16
C GLN A 28 8.09 16.73 -0.30
N PHE A 29 7.29 15.82 0.26
CA PHE A 29 7.83 14.67 1.00
C PHE A 29 8.70 13.79 0.11
N LEU A 30 8.23 13.40 -1.07
CA LEU A 30 8.96 12.55 -2.01
C LEU A 30 10.25 13.22 -2.53
N MET A 31 10.28 14.55 -2.68
CA MET A 31 11.48 15.31 -3.05
C MET A 31 12.53 15.30 -1.93
N GLY A 32 12.11 15.27 -0.67
CA GLY A 32 13.01 15.21 0.48
C GLY A 32 13.61 13.83 0.75
N LEU A 33 13.18 12.78 0.03
CA LEU A 33 13.70 11.43 0.19
C LEU A 33 15.08 11.26 -0.45
N SER A 34 15.97 10.56 0.27
CA SER A 34 17.29 10.13 -0.22
C SER A 34 17.18 9.25 -1.47
N ASP A 35 18.23 9.25 -2.30
CA ASP A 35 18.30 8.50 -3.56
C ASP A 35 18.16 6.98 -3.39
N ILE A 36 18.44 6.45 -2.20
CA ILE A 36 18.25 5.02 -1.90
C ILE A 36 16.77 4.58 -1.97
N TYR A 37 15.83 5.51 -1.97
CA TYR A 37 14.39 5.25 -2.07
C TYR A 37 13.84 5.47 -3.49
N ASP A 38 14.69 5.69 -4.50
CA ASP A 38 14.25 6.04 -5.86
C ASP A 38 13.25 5.04 -6.46
N GLN A 39 13.49 3.74 -6.27
CA GLN A 39 12.58 2.70 -6.72
C GLN A 39 11.18 2.81 -6.09
N VAL A 40 11.11 3.11 -4.79
CA VAL A 40 9.85 3.27 -4.06
C VAL A 40 9.17 4.58 -4.45
N ARG A 41 9.95 5.64 -4.67
CA ARG A 41 9.47 6.93 -5.19
C ARG A 41 8.74 6.74 -6.52
N ASN A 42 9.37 6.04 -7.46
CA ASN A 42 8.78 5.71 -8.76
C ASN A 42 7.51 4.86 -8.59
N GLN A 43 7.54 3.84 -7.74
CA GLN A 43 6.35 3.03 -7.46
C GLN A 43 5.17 3.89 -6.98
N ILE A 44 5.40 4.81 -6.02
CA ILE A 44 4.38 5.70 -5.47
C ILE A 44 3.81 6.63 -6.55
N LEU A 45 4.65 7.18 -7.42
CA LEU A 45 4.24 8.08 -8.51
C LEU A 45 3.41 7.37 -9.58
N PHE A 46 3.58 6.05 -9.76
CA PHE A 46 2.80 5.25 -10.71
C PHE A 46 1.50 4.67 -10.11
N MET A 47 1.16 4.99 -8.85
CA MET A 47 -0.11 4.58 -8.26
C MET A 47 -1.26 5.45 -8.79
N ASP A 48 -2.40 4.82 -9.13
CA ASP A 48 -3.64 5.50 -9.53
C ASP A 48 -4.82 5.01 -8.64
N PRO A 49 -5.49 5.90 -7.87
CA PRO A 49 -5.17 7.32 -7.70
C PRO A 49 -3.87 7.53 -6.91
N LEU A 50 -3.25 8.70 -7.10
CA LEU A 50 -2.05 9.09 -6.36
C LEU A 50 -2.33 9.03 -4.84
N PRO A 51 -1.49 8.35 -4.05
CA PRO A 51 -1.74 8.19 -2.62
C PRO A 51 -1.59 9.52 -1.89
N ASN A 52 -2.17 9.61 -0.69
CA ASN A 52 -1.81 10.69 0.24
C ASN A 52 -0.48 10.39 0.94
N ILE A 53 0.05 11.40 1.63
CA ILE A 53 1.33 11.33 2.35
C ILE A 53 1.37 10.17 3.37
N ASN A 54 0.29 9.90 4.10
CA ASN A 54 0.23 8.83 5.10
C ASN A 54 0.40 7.44 4.45
N LYS A 55 -0.21 7.25 3.29
CA LYS A 55 -0.07 6.01 2.53
C LYS A 55 1.33 5.86 1.95
N ALA A 56 1.94 6.94 1.47
CA ALA A 56 3.34 6.94 1.02
C ALA A 56 4.31 6.54 2.16
N TYR A 57 4.14 7.09 3.36
CA TYR A 57 4.90 6.66 4.55
C TYR A 57 4.75 5.17 4.82
N SER A 58 3.52 4.65 4.78
CA SER A 58 3.27 3.22 5.00
C SER A 58 3.93 2.33 3.94
N VAL A 59 4.05 2.79 2.70
CA VAL A 59 4.73 2.05 1.63
C VAL A 59 6.24 2.01 1.90
N ILE A 60 6.83 3.15 2.26
CA ILE A 60 8.26 3.24 2.58
C ILE A 60 8.60 2.36 3.78
N GLU A 61 7.82 2.43 4.86
CA GLU A 61 8.03 1.61 6.06
C GLU A 61 8.02 0.10 5.73
N ARG A 62 7.12 -0.35 4.84
CA ARG A 62 7.07 -1.75 4.40
C ARG A 62 8.32 -2.15 3.62
N VAL A 63 8.81 -1.28 2.75
CA VAL A 63 10.03 -1.54 1.97
C VAL A 63 11.24 -1.60 2.88
N GLU A 64 11.35 -0.71 3.88
CA GLU A 64 12.43 -0.74 4.86
C GLU A 64 12.42 -2.02 5.69
N LYS A 65 11.25 -2.45 6.18
CA LYS A 65 11.09 -3.73 6.88
C LYS A 65 11.49 -4.91 5.99
N GLN A 66 11.08 -4.90 4.71
CA GLN A 66 11.46 -5.95 3.76
C GLN A 66 12.98 -5.97 3.52
N LYS A 67 13.62 -4.81 3.40
CA LYS A 67 15.07 -4.69 3.24
C LYS A 67 15.82 -5.18 4.47
N GLN A 68 15.34 -4.87 5.68
CA GLN A 68 15.91 -5.36 6.93
C GLN A 68 15.85 -6.89 7.01
N LEU A 69 14.69 -7.48 6.69
CA LEU A 69 14.53 -8.93 6.65
C LEU A 69 15.46 -9.59 5.62
N HIS A 70 15.59 -8.98 4.44
CA HIS A 70 16.52 -9.46 3.41
C HIS A 70 17.96 -9.49 3.91
N LEU A 71 18.43 -8.40 4.54
CA LEU A 71 19.78 -8.31 5.10
C LEU A 71 20.01 -9.37 6.20
N SER A 72 19.07 -9.57 7.11
CA SER A 72 19.19 -10.60 8.16
C SER A 72 19.26 -12.03 7.61
N PHE A 73 18.61 -12.32 6.48
CA PHE A 73 18.64 -13.63 5.85
C PHE A 73 19.91 -13.88 5.02
N THR A 74 20.56 -12.83 4.50
CA THR A 74 21.84 -12.97 3.77
C THR A 74 23.01 -13.39 4.66
N GLN A 75 22.89 -13.26 5.98
CA GLN A 75 23.92 -13.66 6.94
C GLN A 75 23.85 -15.16 7.33
N ASP A 76 22.78 -15.88 6.97
CA ASP A 76 22.47 -17.23 7.50
C ASP A 76 22.20 -18.29 6.40
N MET A 77 22.78 -18.10 5.21
CA MET A 77 22.42 -18.86 3.98
C MET A 77 22.37 -20.39 4.13
N ASP A 78 21.15 -20.94 4.08
CA ASP A 78 20.82 -22.19 3.40
C ASP A 78 19.83 -21.90 2.24
N SER A 79 20.34 -22.03 1.01
CA SER A 79 19.79 -21.52 -0.26
C SER A 79 18.47 -22.15 -0.75
N ALA A 80 17.74 -22.92 0.06
CA ALA A 80 16.52 -23.62 -0.37
C ALA A 80 15.19 -22.93 0.00
N MET A 81 15.21 -21.88 0.84
CA MET A 81 13.99 -21.24 1.36
C MET A 81 13.53 -20.01 0.56
N LEU A 82 13.83 -19.93 -0.73
CA LEU A 82 13.67 -18.70 -1.52
C LEU A 82 12.25 -18.40 -2.05
N VAL A 83 11.18 -19.12 -1.64
CA VAL A 83 9.85 -18.97 -2.28
C VAL A 83 8.67 -18.74 -1.31
N LYS A 84 8.85 -18.73 0.02
CA LYS A 84 7.68 -18.86 0.93
C LYS A 84 7.07 -17.57 1.51
N CYS A 85 7.67 -16.37 1.38
CA CYS A 85 7.23 -15.22 2.18
C CYS A 85 6.68 -13.99 1.42
N PHE A 86 6.18 -14.12 0.18
CA PHE A 86 5.52 -12.99 -0.51
C PHE A 86 4.00 -13.15 -0.72
N ASN A 87 3.39 -14.29 -0.36
CA ASN A 87 1.94 -14.47 -0.53
C ASN A 87 1.30 -15.12 0.70
N SER A 88 1.16 -14.37 1.79
CA SER A 88 0.15 -14.69 2.81
C SER A 88 -1.26 -14.39 2.26
N ARG A 89 -1.68 -15.22 1.30
CA ARG A 89 -3.08 -15.52 0.97
C ARG A 89 -3.12 -16.83 0.18
N VAL A 90 -2.68 -17.90 0.83
CA VAL A 90 -3.07 -19.25 0.46
C VAL A 90 -3.73 -19.85 1.69
N THR A 91 -5.06 -19.83 1.72
CA THR A 91 -5.84 -20.63 2.66
C THR A 91 -5.61 -22.08 2.30
N ILE A 92 -4.66 -22.74 2.96
CA ILE A 92 -4.58 -24.20 2.87
C ILE A 92 -5.61 -24.75 3.85
N MET A 93 -6.81 -25.08 3.36
CA MET A 93 -7.73 -25.96 4.08
C MET A 93 -7.11 -27.37 4.09
N HIS A 94 -6.54 -27.76 5.22
CA HIS A 94 -6.24 -29.16 5.53
C HIS A 94 -7.40 -29.76 6.34
N GLY A 95 -7.88 -30.92 5.91
CA GLY A 95 -8.83 -31.78 6.63
C GLY A 95 -10.02 -32.12 5.74
N GLY A 96 -10.39 -33.36 5.47
CA GLY A 96 -10.00 -34.69 5.95
C GLY A 96 -11.12 -35.65 5.54
N SER A 97 -10.77 -36.93 5.30
CA SER A 97 -11.62 -38.14 5.43
C SER A 97 -13.07 -38.14 4.87
N GLY A 98 -13.37 -39.08 3.94
CA GLY A 98 -14.75 -39.58 3.78
C GLY A 98 -15.16 -40.15 2.42
N LEU A 99 -15.01 -41.46 2.26
CA LEU A 99 -16.04 -42.42 1.79
C LEU A 99 -16.86 -42.16 0.50
N HIS A 100 -16.65 -43.06 -0.47
CA HIS A 100 -17.68 -43.91 -1.14
C HIS A 100 -18.58 -43.36 -2.29
N GLY A 101 -18.53 -44.09 -3.43
CA GLY A 101 -19.57 -44.22 -4.48
C GLY A 101 -19.48 -43.22 -5.64
N GLY A 102 -19.53 -43.54 -6.93
CA GLY A 102 -19.77 -44.74 -7.76
C GLY A 102 -19.66 -44.29 -9.25
N PRO A 103 -19.70 -45.20 -10.25
CA PRO A 103 -19.34 -44.86 -11.64
C PRO A 103 -20.46 -44.15 -12.42
N VAL A 104 -20.02 -43.22 -13.27
CA VAL A 104 -20.83 -42.47 -14.23
C VAL A 104 -21.23 -43.34 -15.43
N HIS A 105 -22.49 -43.28 -15.83
CA HIS A 105 -22.97 -43.65 -17.15
C HIS A 105 -23.89 -42.54 -17.65
#